data_AF-T1AJN0-F1
#
_entry.id   AF-T1AJN0-F1
#
_cell.length_a   1.000
_cell.length_b   1.000
_cell.length_c   1.000
_cell.angle_alpha   90.00
_cell.angle_beta   90.00
_cell.angle_gamma   90.00
#
_symmetry.space_group_name_H-M   'P 1'
#
loop_
_entity.id
_entity.type
_entity.pdbx_description
1 polymer ?
#
loop_
_entity_poly.entity_id
_entity_poly.type
_entity_poly.pdbx_seq_one_letter_code
_entity_poly.pdbx_strand_id
1 'polypeptide(L)' 'GKGLRSGQRGPVLKALTAHTLRRRADVIAFASARANQGGSGATLVLLSAR' A
#
# COMPACT_ATOMS: atom_id res chain seq x y z
N GLY A 1 -7.29 1.62 -1.62
CA GLY A 1 -8.55 1.08 -2.20
C GLY A 1 -8.26 -0.10 -3.12
N LYS A 2 -9.24 -0.98 -3.35
CA LYS A 2 -9.05 -2.28 -4.07
C LYS A 2 -8.89 -2.18 -5.60
N GLY A 3 -9.23 -1.03 -6.20
CA GLY A 3 -9.06 -0.83 -7.64
C GLY A 3 -10.05 -1.53 -8.57
N LEU A 4 -11.15 -2.07 -8.03
CA LEU A 4 -12.15 -2.81 -8.81
C LEU A 4 -12.85 -1.98 -9.91
N ARG A 5 -12.73 -0.65 -9.86
CA ARG A 5 -13.34 0.29 -10.82
C ARG A 5 -12.32 1.19 -11.51
N SER A 6 -11.05 0.79 -11.55
CA SER A 6 -9.98 1.65 -12.07
C SER A 6 -9.88 1.67 -13.60
N GLY A 7 -10.66 0.82 -14.30
CA GLY A 7 -10.56 0.64 -15.75
C GLY A 7 -9.19 0.13 -16.19
N GLN A 8 -8.83 0.39 -17.44
CA GLN A 8 -7.59 -0.10 -18.09
C GLN A 8 -6.30 0.34 -17.38
N ARG A 9 -6.32 1.46 -16.66
CA ARG A 9 -5.15 1.98 -15.92
C ARG A 9 -4.84 1.18 -14.65
N GLY A 10 -5.73 0.30 -14.21
CA GLY A 10 -5.55 -0.48 -12.98
C GLY A 10 -5.47 0.39 -11.72
N PRO A 11 -5.15 -0.20 -10.56
CA PRO A 11 -5.10 0.50 -9.27
C PRO A 11 -3.88 1.45 -9.16
N VAL A 12 -3.93 2.60 -9.84
CA VAL A 12 -2.83 3.58 -9.91
C VAL A 12 -2.30 3.94 -8.51
N LEU A 13 -3.20 4.14 -7.54
CA LEU A 13 -2.82 4.46 -6.17
C LEU A 13 -1.98 3.38 -5.51
N LYS A 14 -2.18 2.08 -5.82
CA LYS A 14 -1.37 1.00 -5.23
C LYS A 14 0.09 1.11 -5.63
N ALA A 15 0.35 1.38 -6.92
CA ALA A 15 1.70 1.55 -7.43
C ALA A 15 2.35 2.82 -6.86
N LEU A 16 1.62 3.94 -6.84
CA LEU A 16 2.09 5.20 -6.29
C LEU A 16 2.42 5.08 -4.80
N THR A 17 1.54 4.46 -4.00
CA THR A 17 1.79 4.21 -2.57
C THR A 17 3.04 3.36 -2.36
N ALA A 18 3.22 2.27 -3.12
CA ALA A 18 4.42 1.43 -3.00
C ALA A 18 5.70 2.20 -3.36
N HIS A 19 5.66 3.03 -4.40
CA HIS A 19 6.80 3.87 -4.78
C HIS A 19 7.14 4.91 -3.71
N THR A 20 6.13 5.58 -3.15
CA THR A 20 6.30 6.56 -2.06
C THR A 20 6.85 5.91 -0.79
N LEU A 21 6.31 4.75 -0.37
CA LEU A 21 6.77 4.05 0.84
C LEU A 21 8.23 3.61 0.74
N ARG A 22 8.70 3.18 -0.45
CA ARG A 22 10.11 2.84 -0.67
C ARG A 22 11.08 4.01 -0.52
N ARG A 23 10.61 5.27 -0.64
CA ARG A 23 11.46 6.47 -0.50
C ARG A 23 11.45 7.04 0.91
N ARG A 24 10.64 6.50 1.82
CA ARG A 24 10.54 6.99 3.19
C ARG A 24 11.59 6.32 4.05
N ALA A 25 12.49 7.12 4.63
CA ALA A 25 13.57 6.63 5.48
C ALA A 25 13.07 5.98 6.78
N ASP A 26 11.89 6.35 7.26
CA ASP A 26 11.27 5.82 8.47
C ASP A 26 10.44 4.55 8.22
N VAL A 27 10.36 4.06 6.98
CA VAL A 27 9.63 2.82 6.64
C VAL A 27 10.60 1.66 6.60
N ILE A 28 10.41 0.69 7.50
CA ILE A 28 11.20 -0.56 7.54
C ILE A 28 10.65 -1.57 6.53
N ALA A 29 9.32 -1.74 6.51
CA ALA A 29 8.66 -2.72 5.64
C ALA A 29 7.20 -2.35 5.37
N PHE A 30 6.61 -2.90 4.31
CA PHE A 30 5.18 -2.79 4.05
C PHE A 30 4.64 -3.99 3.27
N ALA A 31 3.37 -4.32 3.48
CA ALA A 31 2.70 -5.45 2.82
C ALA A 31 1.20 -5.18 2.64
N SER A 32 0.53 -5.92 1.76
CA SER A 32 -0.94 -5.87 1.68
C SER A 32 -1.57 -6.33 2.99
N ALA A 33 -2.64 -5.67 3.42
CA ALA A 33 -3.33 -6.01 4.65
C ALA A 33 -4.03 -7.37 4.53
N ARG A 34 -4.33 -7.99 5.68
CA ARG A 34 -5.20 -9.18 5.75
C ARG A 34 -6.61 -8.82 5.28
N ALA A 35 -7.40 -9.82 4.88
CA ALA A 35 -8.76 -9.61 4.35
C ALA A 35 -9.66 -8.81 5.32
N ASN A 36 -9.63 -9.15 6.61
CA ASN A 36 -10.38 -8.46 7.67
C ASN A 36 -9.89 -7.04 7.98
N GLN A 37 -8.76 -6.62 7.40
CA GLN A 37 -8.17 -5.28 7.54
C GLN A 37 -8.19 -4.50 6.20
N GLY A 38 -8.99 -4.94 5.23
CA GLY A 38 -9.14 -4.27 3.93
C GLY A 38 -8.44 -4.95 2.75
N GLY A 39 -7.70 -6.03 2.99
CA GLY A 39 -7.11 -6.89 1.96
C GLY A 39 -6.20 -6.14 0.99
N SER A 40 -6.30 -6.46 -0.30
CA SER A 40 -5.54 -5.79 -1.37
C SER A 40 -5.81 -4.29 -1.51
N GLY A 41 -6.83 -3.77 -0.82
CA GLY A 41 -7.18 -2.36 -0.81
C GLY A 41 -6.50 -1.54 0.28
N ALA A 42 -5.75 -2.17 1.18
CA ALA A 42 -5.02 -1.54 2.28
C ALA A 42 -3.59 -2.10 2.38
N THR A 43 -2.69 -1.32 2.98
CA THR A 43 -1.28 -1.67 3.16
C THR A 43 -0.93 -1.49 4.63
N LEU A 44 -0.40 -2.54 5.26
CA LEU A 44 0.25 -2.44 6.57
C LEU A 44 1.67 -1.92 6.37
N VAL A 45 2.10 -0.98 7.22
CA VAL A 45 3.43 -0.36 7.17
C VAL A 45 4.07 -0.50 8.54
N LEU A 46 5.29 -1.02 8.55
CA LEU A 46 6.15 -1.05 9.73
C LEU A 46 7.05 0.18 9.69
N LEU A 47 6.94 1.01 10.73
CA LEU A 47 7.75 2.21 10.89
C LEU A 47 8.89 1.94 11.87
N SER A 48 10.01 2.63 11.69
CA SER A 48 11.07 2.65 12.71
C SER A 48 10.53 3.23 14.01
N ALA A 49 10.98 2.67 15.13
CA ALA A 49 10.81 3.32 16.41
C ALA A 49 11.51 4.70 16.37
N ARG A 50 10.98 5.63 17.17
CA ARG A 50 11.55 6.97 17.29
C ARG A 50 12.79 6.95 18.17
#